data_AF-A0A1E5LDU8-F1
#
_entry.id   AF-A0A1E5LDU8-F1
#
_cell.length_a   1.000
_cell.length_b   1.000
_cell.length_c   1.000
_cell.angle_alpha   90.00
_cell.angle_beta   90.00
_cell.angle_gamma   90.00
#
_symmetry.space_group_name_H-M   'P 1'
#
loop_
_entity.id
_entity.type
_entity.pdbx_description
1 polymer ?
#
loop_
_entity_poly.entity_id
_entity_poly.type
_entity_poly.pdbx_seq_one_letter_code
_entity_poly.pdbx_strand_id
1 'polypeptide(L)'
;MESDVRQDRKNVVQKAQQVMEEQKQYMNEFLKGAEEMVDTSSEISIVSQQVNGNVSKASVHTNEGIEKVAENVKFMDDLMEQSNAMLNKINTLTELSNSLIGIISSLKKFSSQTNLLALNASIEAARAGEAGRGFNVVAQEVRKLSDQSTKATKEAEDSITDLLKEIELIEEISNTGVSFAESGKEKANDSEQIFKDIKRFIDQVEQEKDQLVQLSTQLGEQSQNAKTLFISIAKNRETIAEGLEANNYYLNMNNKYV
;
A
#
# COMPACT_ATOMS: atom_id res chain seq x y z
N MET A 1 -76.31 29.96 -40.28
CA MET A 1 -75.25 29.58 -41.23
C MET A 1 -74.10 30.60 -41.29
N GLU A 2 -74.24 31.80 -41.85
CA GLU A 2 -73.10 32.77 -41.86
C GLU A 2 -72.70 33.29 -40.45
N SER A 3 -73.67 33.44 -39.54
CA SER A 3 -73.41 33.82 -38.14
C SER A 3 -72.66 32.74 -37.36
N ASP A 4 -73.02 31.47 -37.56
CA ASP A 4 -72.38 30.33 -36.87
C ASP A 4 -70.93 30.15 -37.33
N VAL A 5 -70.69 30.23 -38.65
CA VAL A 5 -69.34 30.16 -39.23
C VAL A 5 -68.44 31.30 -38.72
N ARG A 6 -68.99 32.51 -38.51
CA ARG A 6 -68.24 33.64 -37.95
C ARG A 6 -67.89 33.42 -36.47
N GLN A 7 -68.83 32.90 -35.69
CA GLN A 7 -68.61 32.60 -34.28
C GLN A 7 -67.56 31.50 -34.10
N ASP A 8 -67.64 30.44 -34.91
CA ASP A 8 -66.64 29.37 -34.94
C ASP A 8 -65.25 29.90 -35.31
N ARG A 9 -65.15 30.80 -36.28
CA ARG A 9 -63.87 31.42 -36.68
C ARG A 9 -63.26 32.27 -35.56
N LYS A 10 -64.08 33.05 -34.84
CA LYS A 10 -63.63 33.81 -33.66
C LYS A 10 -63.14 32.88 -32.53
N ASN A 11 -63.87 31.80 -32.27
CA ASN A 11 -63.49 30.81 -31.26
C ASN A 11 -62.14 30.14 -31.62
N VAL A 12 -61.91 29.82 -32.91
CA VAL A 12 -60.63 29.26 -33.38
C VAL A 12 -59.47 30.24 -33.18
N VAL A 13 -59.65 31.52 -33.51
CA VAL A 13 -58.61 32.55 -33.31
C VAL A 13 -58.27 32.72 -31.84
N GLN A 14 -59.28 32.81 -30.96
CA GLN A 14 -59.07 32.91 -29.51
C GLN A 14 -58.35 31.69 -28.95
N LYS A 15 -58.74 30.48 -29.38
CA LYS A 15 -58.09 29.24 -28.94
C LYS A 15 -56.64 29.16 -29.43
N ALA A 16 -56.36 29.60 -30.66
CA ALA A 16 -54.99 29.68 -31.18
C ALA A 16 -54.13 30.69 -30.40
N GLN A 17 -54.69 31.84 -30.02
CA GLN A 17 -54.02 32.82 -29.16
C GLN A 17 -53.69 32.26 -27.78
N GLN A 18 -54.62 31.52 -27.16
CA GLN A 18 -54.38 30.84 -25.89
C GLN A 18 -53.23 29.83 -26.01
N VAL A 19 -53.26 28.98 -27.04
CA VAL A 19 -52.19 27.99 -27.29
C VAL A 19 -50.84 28.67 -27.52
N MET A 20 -50.79 29.83 -28.19
CA MET A 20 -49.54 30.56 -28.40
C MET A 20 -48.95 31.11 -27.09
N GLU A 21 -49.80 31.57 -26.15
CA GLU A 21 -49.31 32.05 -24.85
C GLU A 21 -48.83 30.88 -23.98
N GLU A 22 -49.55 29.75 -23.97
CA GLU A 22 -49.11 28.51 -23.32
C GLU A 22 -47.77 28.02 -23.92
N GLN A 23 -47.64 28.01 -25.24
CA GLN A 23 -46.41 27.62 -25.93
C GLN A 23 -45.23 28.54 -25.56
N LYS A 24 -45.46 29.85 -25.43
CA LYS A 24 -44.43 30.80 -24.99
C LYS A 24 -43.94 30.52 -23.57
N GLN A 25 -44.84 30.13 -22.66
CA GLN A 25 -44.44 29.72 -21.31
C GLN A 25 -43.56 28.47 -21.33
N TYR A 26 -43.98 27.41 -22.03
CA TYR A 26 -43.17 26.19 -22.19
C TYR A 26 -41.82 26.45 -22.85
N MET A 27 -41.77 27.37 -23.81
CA MET A 27 -40.52 27.76 -24.46
C MET A 27 -39.53 28.45 -23.52
N ASN A 28 -40.01 29.29 -22.60
CA ASN A 28 -39.15 29.94 -21.60
C ASN A 28 -38.59 28.91 -20.61
N GLU A 29 -39.42 27.97 -20.16
CA GLU A 29 -38.97 26.85 -19.31
C GLU A 29 -37.95 25.96 -20.04
N PHE A 30 -38.19 25.69 -21.33
CA PHE A 30 -37.27 24.92 -22.15
C PHE A 30 -35.90 25.59 -22.34
N LEU A 31 -35.86 26.91 -22.55
CA LEU A 31 -34.60 27.66 -22.58
C LEU A 31 -33.86 27.60 -21.26
N LYS A 32 -34.58 27.77 -20.15
CA LYS A 32 -33.99 27.70 -18.82
C LYS A 32 -33.34 26.32 -18.60
N GLY A 33 -34.02 25.24 -18.96
CA GLY A 33 -33.44 23.89 -18.91
C GLY A 33 -32.20 23.74 -19.81
N ALA A 34 -32.19 24.37 -20.99
CA ALA A 34 -31.01 24.37 -21.87
C ALA A 34 -29.84 25.17 -21.27
N GLU A 35 -30.07 26.29 -20.58
CA GLU A 35 -29.04 27.04 -19.87
C GLU A 35 -28.47 26.23 -18.70
N GLU A 36 -29.34 25.62 -17.88
CA GLU A 36 -28.94 24.73 -16.78
C GLU A 36 -28.09 23.55 -17.27
N MET A 37 -28.35 23.01 -18.48
CA MET A 37 -27.51 21.99 -19.11
C MET A 37 -26.08 22.48 -19.43
N VAL A 38 -25.91 23.74 -19.85
CA VAL A 38 -24.57 24.31 -20.11
C VAL A 38 -23.80 24.44 -18.81
N ASP A 39 -24.46 24.96 -17.77
CA ASP A 39 -23.85 25.14 -16.46
C ASP A 39 -23.42 23.79 -15.89
N THR A 40 -24.32 22.80 -15.92
CA THR A 40 -24.02 21.40 -15.52
C THR A 40 -22.88 20.81 -16.33
N SER A 41 -22.86 21.00 -17.66
CA SER A 41 -21.77 20.53 -18.53
C SER A 41 -20.42 21.14 -18.13
N SER A 42 -20.39 22.44 -17.84
CA SER A 42 -19.20 23.16 -17.38
C SER A 42 -18.72 22.65 -16.01
N GLU A 43 -19.65 22.45 -15.06
CA GLU A 43 -19.33 21.89 -13.75
C GLU A 43 -18.73 20.48 -13.86
N ILE A 44 -19.31 19.60 -14.68
CA ILE A 44 -18.76 18.26 -14.92
C ILE A 44 -17.34 18.33 -15.48
N SER A 45 -17.06 19.28 -16.39
CA SER A 45 -15.71 19.47 -16.95
C SER A 45 -14.69 19.87 -15.88
N ILE A 46 -15.04 20.82 -15.01
CA ILE A 46 -14.18 21.25 -13.89
C ILE A 46 -13.92 20.10 -12.92
N VAL A 47 -14.97 19.38 -12.50
CA VAL A 47 -14.84 18.23 -11.61
C VAL A 47 -13.99 17.13 -12.24
N SER A 48 -14.16 16.86 -13.54
CA SER A 48 -13.36 15.87 -14.27
C SER A 48 -11.87 16.22 -14.31
N GLN A 49 -11.53 17.51 -14.42
CA GLN A 49 -10.13 17.96 -14.34
C GLN A 49 -9.55 17.77 -12.93
N GLN A 50 -10.33 18.04 -11.89
CA GLN A 50 -9.92 17.80 -10.50
C GLN A 50 -9.71 16.30 -10.24
N VAL A 51 -10.62 15.45 -10.71
CA VAL A 51 -10.50 13.98 -10.63
C VAL A 51 -9.23 13.53 -11.34
N ASN A 52 -8.91 14.05 -12.53
CA ASN A 52 -7.66 13.73 -13.23
C ASN A 52 -6.41 14.05 -12.39
N GLY A 53 -6.37 15.22 -11.76
CA GLY A 53 -5.28 15.59 -10.85
C GLY A 53 -5.13 14.64 -9.67
N ASN A 54 -6.25 14.17 -9.10
CA ASN A 54 -6.25 13.20 -8.00
C ASN A 54 -5.81 11.80 -8.46
N VAL A 55 -6.29 11.33 -9.62
CA VAL A 55 -5.87 10.06 -10.26
C VAL A 55 -4.36 10.07 -10.52
N SER A 56 -3.82 11.16 -11.06
CA SER A 56 -2.38 11.30 -11.30
C SER A 56 -1.57 11.18 -10.01
N LYS A 57 -1.96 11.90 -8.95
CA LYS A 57 -1.29 11.81 -7.64
C LYS A 57 -1.40 10.42 -7.03
N ALA A 58 -2.58 9.80 -7.09
CA ALA A 58 -2.80 8.44 -6.59
C ALA A 58 -1.93 7.43 -7.35
N SER A 59 -1.78 7.58 -8.66
CA SER A 59 -0.93 6.73 -9.50
C SER A 59 0.55 6.85 -9.11
N VAL A 60 1.04 8.07 -8.92
CA VAL A 60 2.42 8.31 -8.45
C VAL A 60 2.66 7.64 -7.09
N HIS A 61 1.81 7.90 -6.09
CA HIS A 61 1.97 7.30 -4.77
C HIS A 61 1.80 5.78 -4.75
N THR A 62 0.96 5.23 -5.61
CA THR A 62 0.82 3.77 -5.76
C THR A 62 2.10 3.17 -6.32
N ASN A 63 2.71 3.79 -7.34
CA ASN A 63 3.97 3.30 -7.90
C ASN A 63 5.12 3.42 -6.89
N GLU A 64 5.21 4.53 -6.14
CA GLU A 64 6.16 4.67 -5.02
C GLU A 64 5.95 3.58 -3.96
N GLY A 65 4.68 3.28 -3.64
CA GLY A 65 4.32 2.19 -2.72
C GLY A 65 4.78 0.81 -3.20
N ILE A 66 4.59 0.50 -4.48
CA ILE A 66 5.08 -0.75 -5.10
C ILE A 66 6.60 -0.85 -5.01
N GLU A 67 7.32 0.23 -5.32
CA GLU A 67 8.78 0.27 -5.23
C GLU A 67 9.26 0.02 -3.79
N LYS A 68 8.63 0.69 -2.81
CA LYS A 68 8.96 0.50 -1.39
C LYS A 68 8.65 -0.91 -0.88
N VAL A 69 7.59 -1.54 -1.37
CA VAL A 69 7.30 -2.94 -1.07
C VAL A 69 8.38 -3.86 -1.67
N ALA A 70 8.80 -3.62 -2.90
CA ALA A 70 9.87 -4.41 -3.53
C ALA A 70 11.22 -4.25 -2.79
N GLU A 71 11.56 -3.03 -2.36
CA GLU A 71 12.71 -2.79 -1.48
C GLU A 71 12.61 -3.59 -0.17
N ASN A 72 11.42 -3.64 0.45
CA ASN A 72 11.19 -4.39 1.68
C ASN A 72 11.32 -5.91 1.48
N VAL A 73 10.80 -6.46 0.37
CA VAL A 73 10.98 -7.88 0.03
C VAL A 73 12.47 -8.22 -0.07
N LYS A 74 13.25 -7.39 -0.78
CA LYS A 74 14.70 -7.58 -0.89
C LYS A 74 15.38 -7.50 0.47
N PHE A 75 15.01 -6.52 1.30
CA PHE A 75 15.54 -6.39 2.65
C PHE A 75 15.28 -7.64 3.51
N MET A 76 14.10 -8.25 3.40
CA MET A 76 13.79 -9.49 4.10
C MET A 76 14.60 -10.68 3.58
N ASP A 77 14.84 -10.76 2.26
CA ASP A 77 15.74 -11.78 1.68
C ASP A 77 17.18 -11.63 2.18
N ASP A 78 17.70 -10.40 2.20
CA ASP A 78 19.04 -10.10 2.73
C ASP A 78 19.14 -10.46 4.24
N LEU A 79 18.08 -10.19 5.02
CA LEU A 79 18.03 -10.53 6.44
C LEU A 79 18.02 -12.05 6.66
N MET A 80 17.25 -12.78 5.85
CA MET A 80 17.22 -14.25 5.88
C MET A 80 18.60 -14.85 5.53
N GLU A 81 19.29 -14.30 4.53
CA GLU A 81 20.65 -14.73 4.18
C GLU A 81 21.62 -14.50 5.35
N GLN A 82 21.58 -13.31 5.97
CA GLN A 82 22.44 -12.99 7.12
C GLN A 82 22.17 -13.88 8.33
N SER A 83 20.90 -14.15 8.66
CA SER A 83 20.53 -15.07 9.75
C SER A 83 21.03 -16.50 9.48
N ASN A 84 20.92 -16.99 8.25
CA ASN A 84 21.46 -18.30 7.88
C ASN A 84 22.99 -18.33 7.93
N ALA A 85 23.66 -17.26 7.49
CA ALA A 85 25.11 -17.14 7.63
C ALA A 85 25.55 -17.15 9.10
N MET A 86 24.78 -16.51 9.99
CA MET A 86 25.01 -16.54 11.44
C MET A 86 24.87 -17.97 11.99
N LEU A 87 23.80 -18.69 11.64
CA LEU A 87 23.61 -20.09 12.04
C LEU A 87 24.79 -20.98 11.63
N ASN A 88 25.34 -20.79 10.44
CA ASN A 88 26.54 -21.51 10.00
C ASN A 88 27.78 -21.20 10.86
N LYS A 89 27.95 -19.94 11.28
CA LYS A 89 29.04 -19.54 12.19
C LYS A 89 28.86 -20.08 13.61
N ILE A 90 27.63 -20.09 14.11
CA ILE A 90 27.26 -20.72 15.39
C ILE A 90 27.66 -22.18 15.37
N ASN A 91 27.30 -22.95 14.34
CA ASN A 91 27.70 -24.35 14.20
C ASN A 91 29.22 -24.54 14.29
N THR A 92 29.98 -23.68 13.59
CA THR A 92 31.45 -23.71 13.64
C THR A 92 31.98 -23.41 15.06
N LEU A 93 31.40 -22.44 15.76
CA LEU A 93 31.79 -22.08 17.12
C LEU A 93 31.45 -23.19 18.13
N THR A 94 30.31 -23.86 17.96
CA THR A 94 29.91 -25.02 18.78
C THR A 94 30.91 -26.16 18.62
N GLU A 95 31.29 -26.51 17.38
CA GLU A 95 32.32 -27.54 17.12
C GLU A 95 33.66 -27.19 17.75
N LEU A 96 34.12 -25.94 17.59
CA LEU A 96 35.38 -25.47 18.16
C LEU A 96 35.36 -25.54 19.69
N SER A 97 34.26 -25.11 20.31
CA SER A 97 34.08 -25.11 21.76
C SER A 97 34.07 -26.52 22.34
N ASN A 98 33.39 -27.46 21.66
CA ASN A 98 33.43 -28.88 22.01
C ASN A 98 34.84 -29.48 21.90
N SER A 99 35.59 -29.12 20.85
CA SER A 99 36.99 -29.54 20.72
C SER A 99 37.85 -29.02 21.89
N LEU A 100 37.64 -27.77 22.33
CA LEU A 100 38.36 -27.20 23.45
C LEU A 100 38.03 -27.91 24.78
N ILE A 101 36.78 -28.30 25.00
CA ILE A 101 36.39 -29.14 26.16
C ILE A 101 37.19 -30.45 26.17
N GLY A 102 37.35 -31.09 25.01
CA GLY A 102 38.18 -32.30 24.89
C GLY A 102 39.65 -32.08 25.26
N ILE A 103 40.22 -30.95 24.84
CA ILE A 103 41.60 -30.56 25.18
C ILE A 103 41.73 -30.30 26.68
N ILE A 104 40.82 -29.52 27.28
CA ILE A 104 40.81 -29.21 28.71
C ILE A 104 40.67 -30.49 29.55
N SER A 105 39.81 -31.41 29.14
CA SER A 105 39.67 -32.72 29.79
C SER A 105 40.99 -33.50 29.79
N SER A 106 41.75 -33.42 28.70
CA SER A 106 43.07 -34.05 28.58
C SER A 106 44.12 -33.37 29.47
N LEU A 107 44.13 -32.04 29.52
CA LEU A 107 45.00 -31.26 30.41
C LEU A 107 44.72 -31.57 31.89
N LYS A 108 43.44 -31.66 32.28
CA LYS A 108 43.04 -32.05 33.64
C LYS A 108 43.54 -33.43 34.02
N LYS A 109 43.52 -34.39 33.08
CA LYS A 109 44.13 -35.73 33.26
C LYS A 109 45.64 -35.62 33.43
N PHE A 110 46.34 -34.83 32.63
CA PHE A 110 47.79 -34.63 32.75
C PHE A 110 48.18 -33.97 34.08
N SER A 111 47.45 -32.94 34.52
CA SER A 111 47.67 -32.31 35.82
C SER A 111 47.45 -33.31 36.97
N SER A 112 46.40 -34.13 36.89
CA SER A 112 46.12 -35.17 37.90
C SER A 112 47.21 -36.25 37.94
N GLN A 113 47.70 -36.71 36.78
CA GLN A 113 48.79 -37.68 36.70
C GLN A 113 50.11 -37.09 37.21
N THR A 114 50.41 -35.84 36.87
CA THR A 114 51.61 -35.14 37.34
C THR A 114 51.56 -34.93 38.85
N ASN A 115 50.39 -34.62 39.40
CA ASN A 115 50.17 -34.52 40.85
C ASN A 115 50.45 -35.85 41.56
N LEU A 116 49.97 -36.97 41.00
CA LEU A 116 50.24 -38.32 41.54
C LEU A 116 51.72 -38.70 41.44
N LEU A 117 52.38 -38.37 40.32
CA LEU A 117 53.83 -38.58 40.15
C LEU A 117 54.64 -37.77 41.18
N ALA A 118 54.29 -36.50 41.38
CA ALA A 118 54.93 -35.63 42.35
C ALA A 118 54.73 -36.12 43.79
N LEU A 119 53.52 -36.62 44.12
CA LEU A 119 53.25 -37.24 45.41
C LEU A 119 54.14 -38.46 45.66
N ASN A 120 54.22 -39.37 44.69
CA ASN A 120 55.08 -40.55 44.79
C ASN A 120 56.56 -40.16 44.95
N ALA A 121 57.02 -39.15 44.22
CA ALA A 121 58.38 -38.63 44.34
C ALA A 121 58.65 -38.02 45.73
N SER A 122 57.71 -37.27 46.31
CA SER A 122 57.83 -36.74 47.67
C SER A 122 57.90 -37.85 48.72
N ILE A 123 57.13 -38.93 48.56
CA ILE A 123 57.16 -40.09 49.46
C ILE A 123 58.53 -40.77 49.40
N GLU A 124 59.05 -41.02 48.20
CA GLU A 124 60.35 -41.70 48.05
C GLU A 124 61.52 -40.81 48.50
N ALA A 125 61.43 -39.49 48.28
CA ALA A 125 62.39 -38.53 48.79
C ALA A 125 62.40 -38.48 50.33
N ALA A 126 61.25 -38.59 50.99
CA ALA A 126 61.17 -38.72 52.44
C ALA A 126 61.79 -40.05 52.94
N ARG A 127 61.62 -41.13 52.17
CA ARG A 127 62.18 -42.45 52.47
C ARG A 127 63.70 -42.49 52.40
N ALA A 128 64.30 -41.71 51.49
CA ALA A 128 65.74 -41.55 51.36
C ALA A 128 66.39 -40.68 52.47
N GLY A 129 65.60 -40.12 53.39
CA GLY A 129 66.11 -39.36 54.54
C GLY A 129 66.85 -38.09 54.12
N GLU A 130 68.05 -37.86 54.67
CA GLU A 130 68.83 -36.65 54.34
C GLU A 130 69.24 -36.56 52.88
N ALA A 131 69.52 -37.71 52.22
CA ALA A 131 69.91 -37.73 50.81
C ALA A 131 68.77 -37.29 49.86
N GLY A 132 67.51 -37.40 50.29
CA GLY A 132 66.33 -37.04 49.51
C GLY A 132 65.81 -35.61 49.71
N ARG A 133 66.40 -34.81 50.63
CA ARG A 133 65.89 -33.47 50.97
C ARG A 133 65.69 -32.55 49.76
N GLY A 134 66.68 -32.48 48.87
CA GLY A 134 66.60 -31.65 47.66
C GLY A 134 65.51 -32.11 46.69
N PHE A 135 65.37 -33.43 46.49
CA PHE A 135 64.30 -34.01 45.67
C PHE A 135 62.92 -33.77 46.26
N ASN A 136 62.76 -33.78 47.59
CA ASN A 136 61.48 -33.53 48.23
C ASN A 136 60.99 -32.09 47.98
N VAL A 137 61.89 -31.10 47.99
CA VAL A 137 61.53 -29.70 47.68
C VAL A 137 61.02 -29.58 46.24
N VAL A 138 61.71 -30.20 45.28
CA VAL A 138 61.28 -30.22 43.87
C VAL A 138 59.92 -30.92 43.73
N ALA A 139 59.73 -32.08 44.37
CA ALA A 139 58.48 -32.81 44.32
C ALA A 139 57.30 -32.00 44.87
N GLN A 140 57.49 -31.25 45.97
CA GLN A 140 56.47 -30.35 46.51
C GLN A 140 56.12 -29.20 45.56
N GLU A 141 57.11 -28.61 44.89
CA GLU A 141 56.84 -27.53 43.92
C GLU A 141 56.12 -28.04 42.67
N VAL A 142 56.49 -29.21 42.14
CA VAL A 142 55.78 -29.86 41.02
C VAL A 142 54.33 -30.17 41.41
N ARG A 143 54.10 -30.64 42.65
CA ARG A 143 52.77 -30.90 43.17
C ARG A 143 51.92 -29.63 43.20
N LYS A 144 52.47 -28.54 43.74
CA LYS A 144 51.82 -27.22 43.80
C LYS A 144 51.49 -26.69 42.40
N LEU A 145 52.40 -26.81 41.44
CA LEU A 145 52.15 -26.43 40.04
C LEU A 145 51.04 -27.29 39.40
N SER A 146 50.99 -28.58 39.72
CA SER A 146 49.95 -29.49 39.21
C SER A 146 48.57 -29.15 39.77
N ASP A 147 48.48 -28.79 41.06
CA ASP A 147 47.23 -28.32 41.69
C ASP A 147 46.78 -26.98 41.09
N GLN A 148 47.71 -26.04 40.87
CA GLN A 148 47.43 -24.77 40.17
C GLN A 148 46.95 -25.00 38.74
N SER A 149 47.58 -25.91 38.00
CA SER A 149 47.17 -26.28 36.65
C SER A 149 45.77 -26.89 36.64
N THR A 150 45.45 -27.75 37.62
CA THR A 150 44.10 -28.33 37.76
C THR A 150 43.05 -27.25 37.97
N LYS A 151 43.33 -26.28 38.84
CA LYS A 151 42.43 -25.14 39.06
C LYS A 151 42.23 -24.31 37.79
N ALA A 152 43.31 -23.97 37.09
CA ALA A 152 43.23 -23.21 35.83
C ALA A 152 42.43 -23.97 34.75
N THR A 153 42.62 -25.29 34.62
CA THR A 153 41.82 -26.11 33.69
C THR A 153 40.33 -26.11 34.05
N LYS A 154 39.98 -26.03 35.34
CA LYS A 154 38.59 -25.97 35.78
C LYS A 154 37.96 -24.61 35.43
N GLU A 155 38.67 -23.52 35.70
CA GLU A 155 38.21 -22.17 35.31
C GLU A 155 38.02 -22.04 33.80
N ALA A 156 38.89 -22.66 33.00
CA ALA A 156 38.74 -22.73 31.55
C ALA A 156 37.52 -23.58 31.13
N GLU A 157 37.29 -24.73 31.77
CA GLU A 157 36.10 -25.59 31.53
C GLU A 157 34.79 -24.82 31.77
N ASP A 158 34.73 -24.09 32.89
CA ASP A 158 33.56 -23.29 33.26
C ASP A 158 33.34 -22.15 32.26
N SER A 159 34.41 -21.46 31.86
CA SER A 159 34.35 -20.37 30.85
C SER A 159 33.84 -20.85 29.49
N ILE A 160 34.25 -22.04 29.03
CA ILE A 160 33.76 -22.61 27.76
C ILE A 160 32.31 -23.09 27.89
N THR A 161 31.93 -23.60 29.06
CA THR A 161 30.54 -23.98 29.32
C THR A 161 29.61 -22.77 29.24
N ASP A 162 30.02 -21.62 29.79
CA ASP A 162 29.25 -20.38 29.67
C ASP A 162 29.24 -19.85 28.23
N LEU A 163 30.35 -19.97 27.51
CA LEU A 163 30.41 -19.63 26.08
C LEU A 163 29.40 -20.44 25.25
N LEU A 164 29.27 -21.75 25.50
CA LEU A 164 28.28 -22.59 24.81
C LEU A 164 26.84 -22.15 25.07
N LYS A 165 26.50 -21.71 26.29
CA LYS A 165 25.16 -21.17 26.59
C LYS A 165 24.88 -19.90 25.81
N GLU A 166 25.87 -19.00 25.70
CA GLU A 166 25.74 -17.80 24.88
C GLU A 166 25.55 -18.13 23.39
N ILE A 167 26.25 -19.17 22.89
CA ILE A 167 26.04 -19.65 21.51
C ILE A 167 24.60 -20.15 21.31
N GLU A 168 24.05 -20.93 22.25
CA GLU A 168 22.66 -21.42 22.18
C GLU A 168 21.65 -20.26 22.14
N LEU A 169 21.86 -19.21 22.93
CA LEU A 169 21.02 -18.00 22.90
C LEU A 169 21.09 -17.28 21.55
N ILE A 170 22.29 -17.15 20.98
CA ILE A 170 22.46 -16.53 19.65
C ILE A 170 21.79 -17.39 18.57
N GLU A 171 21.78 -18.72 18.72
CA GLU A 171 21.11 -19.64 17.80
C GLU A 171 19.59 -19.43 17.82
N GLU A 172 18.99 -19.35 19.01
CA GLU A 172 17.57 -19.07 19.18
C GLU A 172 17.17 -17.72 18.54
N ILE A 173 17.96 -16.68 18.79
CA ILE A 173 17.75 -15.35 18.20
C ILE A 173 17.86 -15.41 16.67
N SER A 174 18.84 -16.14 16.14
CA SER A 174 19.07 -16.25 14.70
C SER A 174 17.92 -16.99 14.00
N ASN A 175 17.43 -18.10 14.59
CA ASN A 175 16.26 -18.83 14.10
C ASN A 175 15.00 -17.95 14.13
N THR A 176 14.81 -17.19 15.21
CA THR A 176 13.72 -16.21 15.31
C THR A 176 13.83 -15.14 14.22
N GLY A 177 15.04 -14.69 13.90
CA GLY A 177 15.33 -13.78 12.79
C GLY A 177 14.89 -14.32 11.43
N VAL A 178 15.15 -15.61 11.14
CA VAL A 178 14.67 -16.27 9.91
C VAL A 178 13.15 -16.25 9.84
N SER A 179 12.46 -16.64 10.91
CA SER A 179 10.99 -16.65 10.94
C SER A 179 10.40 -15.24 10.78
N PHE A 180 11.02 -14.22 11.38
CA PHE A 180 10.59 -12.83 11.18
C PHE A 180 10.81 -12.35 9.73
N ALA A 181 11.90 -12.73 9.09
CA ALA A 181 12.14 -12.42 7.68
C ALA A 181 11.06 -13.04 6.78
N GLU A 182 10.73 -14.32 6.99
CA GLU A 182 9.69 -15.03 6.23
C GLU A 182 8.32 -14.37 6.39
N SER A 183 7.90 -14.06 7.63
CA SER A 183 6.63 -13.37 7.88
C SER A 183 6.63 -11.95 7.32
N GLY A 184 7.77 -11.24 7.40
CA GLY A 184 7.93 -9.92 6.80
C GLY A 184 7.77 -9.95 5.29
N LYS A 185 8.32 -10.97 4.63
CA LYS A 185 8.17 -11.20 3.19
C LYS A 185 6.74 -11.51 2.78
N GLU A 186 6.04 -12.37 3.53
CA GLU A 186 4.62 -12.67 3.30
C GLU A 186 3.77 -11.38 3.35
N LYS A 187 3.91 -10.58 4.41
CA LYS A 187 3.19 -9.30 4.55
C LYS A 187 3.53 -8.28 3.46
N ALA A 188 4.77 -8.29 2.99
CA ALA A 188 5.20 -7.45 1.88
C ALA A 188 4.49 -7.87 0.58
N ASN A 189 4.39 -9.16 0.31
CA ASN A 189 3.65 -9.68 -0.86
C ASN A 189 2.15 -9.33 -0.79
N ASP A 190 1.53 -9.42 0.38
CA ASP A 190 0.14 -8.99 0.58
C ASP A 190 -0.03 -7.49 0.26
N SER A 191 0.92 -6.67 0.71
CA SER A 191 0.94 -5.23 0.40
C SER A 191 1.13 -4.98 -1.09
N GLU A 192 1.96 -5.76 -1.78
CA GLU A 192 2.12 -5.69 -3.24
C GLU A 192 0.79 -5.96 -3.95
N GLN A 193 0.04 -6.96 -3.49
CA GLN A 193 -1.27 -7.28 -4.05
C GLN A 193 -2.28 -6.14 -3.84
N ILE A 194 -2.30 -5.54 -2.66
CA ILE A 194 -3.13 -4.36 -2.37
C ILE A 194 -2.80 -3.22 -3.32
N PHE A 195 -1.52 -2.89 -3.54
CA PHE A 195 -1.14 -1.83 -4.47
C PHE A 195 -1.49 -2.15 -5.92
N LYS A 196 -1.42 -3.43 -6.35
CA LYS A 196 -1.91 -3.85 -7.67
C LYS A 196 -3.40 -3.62 -7.83
N ASP A 197 -4.18 -3.89 -6.79
CA ASP A 197 -5.62 -3.67 -6.81
C ASP A 197 -5.96 -2.17 -6.78
N ILE A 198 -5.25 -1.37 -5.99
CA ILE A 198 -5.35 0.10 -6.04
C ILE A 198 -5.05 0.62 -7.44
N LYS A 199 -4.01 0.12 -8.11
CA LYS A 199 -3.70 0.51 -9.48
C LYS A 199 -4.85 0.22 -10.43
N ARG A 200 -5.47 -0.96 -10.34
CA ARG A 200 -6.65 -1.30 -11.15
C ARG A 200 -7.83 -0.35 -10.87
N PHE A 201 -8.05 0.03 -9.61
CA PHE A 201 -9.09 1.00 -9.27
C PHE A 201 -8.79 2.39 -9.86
N ILE A 202 -7.54 2.83 -9.85
CA ILE A 202 -7.12 4.09 -10.48
C ILE A 202 -7.42 4.06 -11.98
N ASP A 203 -7.07 2.96 -12.67
CA ASP A 203 -7.36 2.80 -14.10
C ASP A 203 -8.88 2.83 -14.39
N GLN A 204 -9.71 2.26 -13.51
CA GLN A 204 -11.17 2.32 -13.62
C GLN A 204 -11.71 3.74 -13.45
N VAL A 205 -11.22 4.49 -12.45
CA VAL A 205 -11.64 5.88 -12.23
C VAL A 205 -11.25 6.76 -13.41
N GLU A 206 -10.11 6.51 -14.05
CA GLU A 206 -9.70 7.21 -15.26
C GLU A 206 -10.69 6.98 -16.41
N GLN A 207 -11.13 5.73 -16.61
CA GLN A 207 -12.15 5.39 -17.61
C GLN A 207 -13.51 6.04 -17.32
N GLU A 208 -13.97 6.00 -16.07
CA GLU A 208 -15.23 6.65 -15.66
C GLU A 208 -15.17 8.17 -15.88
N LYS A 209 -14.02 8.79 -15.57
CA LYS A 209 -13.78 10.20 -15.84
C LYS A 209 -13.79 10.52 -17.35
N ASP A 210 -13.27 9.64 -18.20
CA ASP A 210 -13.37 9.83 -19.66
C ASP A 210 -14.82 9.78 -20.16
N GLN A 211 -15.63 8.87 -19.61
CA GLN A 211 -17.06 8.81 -19.91
C GLN A 211 -17.80 10.08 -19.45
N LEU A 212 -17.46 10.64 -18.28
CA LEU A 212 -18.03 11.89 -17.80
C LEU A 212 -17.71 13.08 -18.72
N VAL A 213 -16.49 13.17 -19.24
CA VAL A 213 -16.11 14.22 -20.19
C VAL A 213 -16.89 14.09 -21.50
N GLN A 214 -17.10 12.86 -21.98
CA GLN A 214 -17.94 12.63 -23.16
C GLN A 214 -19.40 13.04 -22.91
N LEU A 215 -19.95 12.68 -21.75
CA LEU A 215 -21.32 13.07 -21.37
C LEU A 215 -21.47 14.59 -21.24
N SER A 216 -20.49 15.27 -20.64
CA SER A 216 -20.44 16.75 -20.57
C SER A 216 -20.47 17.38 -21.96
N THR A 217 -19.71 16.83 -22.91
CA THR A 217 -19.71 17.29 -24.30
C THR A 217 -21.07 17.11 -24.96
N GLN A 218 -21.69 15.93 -24.80
CA GLN A 218 -23.04 15.64 -25.31
C GLN A 218 -24.11 16.55 -24.72
N LEU A 219 -24.02 16.88 -23.42
CA LEU A 219 -24.92 17.84 -22.77
C LEU A 219 -24.80 19.25 -23.39
N GLY A 220 -23.57 19.69 -23.68
CA GLY A 220 -23.33 20.96 -24.37
C GLY A 220 -23.95 21.00 -25.76
N GLU A 221 -23.81 19.92 -26.54
CA GLU A 221 -24.44 19.77 -27.85
C GLU A 221 -25.98 19.75 -27.76
N GLN A 222 -26.55 19.02 -26.80
CA GLN A 222 -27.99 18.97 -26.58
C GLN A 222 -28.56 20.35 -26.20
N SER A 223 -27.87 21.11 -25.36
CA SER A 223 -28.24 22.49 -25.05
C SER A 223 -28.26 23.38 -26.30
N GLN A 224 -27.24 23.26 -27.16
CA GLN A 224 -27.19 24.04 -28.39
C GLN A 224 -28.32 23.65 -29.37
N ASN A 225 -28.65 22.36 -29.45
CA ASN A 225 -29.79 21.87 -30.21
C ASN A 225 -31.12 22.40 -29.66
N ALA A 226 -31.28 22.41 -28.32
CA ALA A 226 -32.45 22.99 -27.65
C ALA A 226 -32.61 24.48 -27.98
N LYS A 227 -31.53 25.27 -27.91
CA LYS A 227 -31.54 26.69 -28.30
C LYS A 227 -31.98 26.88 -29.76
N THR A 228 -31.50 26.04 -30.66
CA THR A 228 -31.85 26.09 -32.09
C THR A 228 -33.32 25.74 -32.33
N LEU A 229 -33.84 24.73 -31.63
CA LEU A 229 -35.27 24.37 -31.67
C LEU A 229 -36.14 25.50 -31.12
N PHE A 230 -35.74 26.13 -30.02
CA PHE A 230 -36.43 27.29 -29.47
C PHE A 230 -36.55 28.41 -30.51
N ILE A 231 -35.46 28.79 -31.19
CA ILE A 231 -35.47 29.84 -32.23
C ILE A 231 -36.44 29.47 -33.35
N SER A 232 -36.45 28.21 -33.78
CA SER A 232 -37.34 27.73 -34.84
C SER A 232 -38.81 27.78 -34.43
N ILE A 233 -39.14 27.39 -33.20
CA ILE A 233 -40.50 27.46 -32.66
C ILE A 233 -40.94 28.92 -32.47
N ALA A 234 -40.04 29.80 -32.00
CA ALA A 234 -40.31 31.23 -31.86
C ALA A 234 -40.72 31.85 -33.19
N LYS A 235 -39.97 31.53 -34.26
CA LYS A 235 -40.26 31.98 -35.63
C LYS A 235 -41.61 31.45 -36.12
N ASN A 236 -41.91 30.17 -35.91
CA ASN A 236 -43.20 29.58 -36.29
C ASN A 236 -44.37 30.28 -35.57
N ARG A 237 -44.21 30.58 -34.28
CA ARG A 237 -45.21 31.29 -33.48
C ARG A 237 -45.47 32.70 -34.02
N GLU A 238 -44.41 33.43 -34.38
CA GLU A 238 -44.51 34.75 -35.01
C GLU A 238 -45.31 34.70 -36.31
N THR A 239 -45.00 33.75 -37.20
CA THR A 239 -45.75 33.55 -38.45
C THR A 239 -47.22 33.19 -38.20
N ILE A 240 -47.52 32.37 -37.19
CA ILE A 240 -48.92 32.05 -36.83
C ILE A 240 -49.64 33.29 -36.29
N ALA A 241 -48.97 34.09 -35.44
CA ALA A 241 -49.54 35.32 -34.90
C ALA A 241 -49.89 36.32 -36.02
N GLU A 242 -48.99 36.55 -36.97
CA GLU A 242 -49.24 37.38 -38.17
C GLU A 242 -50.45 36.87 -38.97
N GLY A 243 -50.54 35.55 -39.18
CA GLY A 243 -51.66 34.93 -39.88
C GLY A 243 -53.00 35.10 -39.14
N LEU A 244 -52.99 35.01 -37.81
CA LEU A 244 -54.18 35.24 -36.98
C LEU A 244 -54.60 36.71 -36.97
N GLU A 245 -53.66 37.65 -36.93
CA GLU A 245 -53.94 39.08 -37.02
C GLU A 245 -54.55 39.45 -38.37
N ALA A 246 -53.96 38.97 -39.46
CA ALA A 246 -54.51 39.14 -40.81
C ALA A 246 -55.93 38.57 -40.90
N ASN A 247 -56.15 37.36 -40.38
CA ASN A 247 -57.47 36.73 -40.35
C ASN A 247 -58.49 37.58 -39.58
N ASN A 248 -58.12 38.11 -38.41
CA ASN A 248 -58.96 38.96 -37.58
C ASN A 248 -59.25 40.31 -38.25
N TYR A 249 -58.28 40.89 -38.95
CA TYR A 249 -58.46 42.09 -39.78
C TYR A 249 -59.53 41.89 -40.86
N TYR A 250 -59.46 40.80 -41.64
CA TYR A 250 -60.48 40.47 -42.64
C TYR A 250 -61.86 40.22 -42.03
N LEU A 251 -61.91 39.61 -40.84
CA LEU A 251 -63.13 39.36 -40.05
C LEU A 251 -63.84 40.67 -39.69
N ASN A 252 -63.06 41.68 -39.30
CA ASN A 252 -63.56 43.00 -38.90
C ASN A 252 -63.85 43.91 -40.10
N MET A 253 -63.15 43.74 -41.22
CA MET A 253 -63.39 44.51 -42.45
C MET A 253 -64.68 44.07 -43.16
N ASN A 254 -65.00 42.77 -43.19
CA ASN A 254 -66.32 42.26 -43.60
C ASN A 254 -67.48 42.74 -42.71
N ASN A 255 -67.18 43.32 -41.55
CA ASN A 255 -68.15 43.91 -40.62
C ASN A 255 -68.46 45.38 -40.97
N LYS A 256 -67.69 46.02 -41.87
CA LYS A 256 -67.89 47.41 -42.32
C LYS A 256 -68.67 47.54 -43.64
N TYR A 257 -68.93 46.43 -44.34
CA TYR A 257 -69.57 46.40 -45.67
C TYR A 257 -70.82 45.51 -45.74
N VAL A 258 -71.35 45.10 -44.58
CA VAL A 258 -72.68 44.49 -44.40
C VAL A 258 -73.48 45.41 -43.49
#